data_AF-A0A952FFE0-F1
#
_entry.id   AF-A0A952FFE0-F1
#
_cell.length_a   1.000
_cell.length_b   1.000
_cell.length_c   1.000
_cell.angle_alpha   90.00
_cell.angle_beta   90.00
_cell.angle_gamma   90.00
#
_symmetry.space_group_name_H-M   'P 1'
#
loop_
_entity.id
_entity.type
_entity.pdbx_description
1 polymer ?
#
loop_
_entity_poly.entity_id
_entity_poly.type
_entity_poly.pdbx_seq_one_letter_code
_entity_poly.pdbx_strand_id
1 'polypeptide(L)'
;MQETPTQVPLWRQLQGAASLLMAVRDGQSLTAALEDVDAALRPGVQSLGFHTLRWLGRAEALRQQLARRPPPPEADALLCVALALIWTEHDAPYTAHTLVDQAVEAAKRGDATQHQASFINGCLRRF
;
A
#
# COMPACT_ATOMS: atom_id res chain seq x y z
N MET A 1 27.80 0.11 21.28
CA MET A 1 26.91 -0.98 20.86
C MET A 1 26.07 -0.39 19.72
N GLN A 2 26.40 -0.69 18.47
CA GLN A 2 25.63 -0.18 17.33
C GLN A 2 24.36 -1.04 17.25
N GLU A 3 23.21 -0.46 17.57
CA GLU A 3 21.92 -1.12 17.36
C GLU A 3 21.72 -1.26 15.86
N THR A 4 21.84 -2.49 15.34
CA THR A 4 21.46 -2.78 13.96
C THR A 4 19.98 -2.45 13.83
N PRO A 5 19.58 -1.44 13.03
CA PRO A 5 18.17 -1.10 12.90
C PRO A 5 17.45 -2.34 12.34
N THR A 6 16.46 -2.84 13.09
CA THR A 6 15.62 -3.94 12.61
C THR A 6 14.90 -3.43 11.37
N GLN A 7 15.31 -3.91 10.19
CA GLN A 7 14.76 -3.48 8.91
C GLN A 7 13.28 -3.83 8.87
N VAL A 8 12.42 -2.82 8.89
CA VAL A 8 10.97 -2.99 8.84
C VAL A 8 10.60 -3.61 7.49
N PRO A 9 9.89 -4.75 7.46
CA PRO A 9 9.55 -5.41 6.21
C PRO A 9 8.52 -4.58 5.41
N LEU A 10 8.65 -4.61 4.08
CA LEU A 10 7.83 -3.79 3.19
C LEU A 10 6.33 -4.08 3.34
N TRP A 11 5.92 -5.35 3.50
CA TRP A 11 4.51 -5.70 3.70
C TRP A 11 3.86 -4.92 4.86
N ARG A 12 4.60 -4.68 5.94
CA ARG A 12 4.09 -3.96 7.12
C ARG A 12 3.97 -2.46 6.85
N GLN A 13 4.90 -1.91 6.07
CA GLN A 13 4.83 -0.52 5.62
C GLN A 13 3.67 -0.31 4.64
N LEU A 14 3.39 -1.29 3.76
CA LEU A 14 2.25 -1.26 2.84
C LEU A 14 0.92 -1.27 3.59
N GLN A 15 0.79 -2.06 4.66
CA GLN A 15 -0.39 -2.02 5.54
C GLN A 15 -0.57 -0.63 6.17
N GLY A 16 0.49 -0.04 6.71
CA GLY A 16 0.43 1.31 7.28
C GLY A 16 0.04 2.37 6.24
N ALA A 17 0.59 2.30 5.02
CA ALA A 17 0.24 3.19 3.93
C ALA A 17 -1.22 3.02 3.47
N ALA A 18 -1.75 1.79 3.49
CA ALA A 18 -3.16 1.52 3.18
C ALA A 18 -4.08 2.13 4.25
N SER A 19 -3.76 1.98 5.54
CA SER A 19 -4.49 2.63 6.64
C SER A 19 -4.44 4.16 6.54
N LEU A 20 -3.29 4.75 6.21
CA LEU A 20 -3.18 6.19 5.96
C LEU A 20 -4.07 6.64 4.79
N LEU A 21 -4.10 5.89 3.70
CA LEU A 21 -4.94 6.21 2.56
C LEU A 21 -6.43 6.18 2.94
N MET A 22 -6.85 5.22 3.78
CA MET A 22 -8.22 5.18 4.30
C MET A 22 -8.55 6.41 5.15
N ALA A 23 -7.67 6.77 6.10
CA ALA A 23 -7.82 7.96 6.94
C ALA A 23 -7.95 9.24 6.11
N VAL A 24 -7.12 9.39 5.06
CA VAL A 24 -7.19 10.54 4.15
C VAL A 24 -8.50 10.55 3.35
N ARG A 25 -8.97 9.39 2.89
CA ARG A 25 -10.28 9.27 2.23
C ARG A 25 -11.45 9.59 3.15
N ASP A 26 -11.29 9.39 4.46
CA ASP A 26 -12.26 9.78 5.50
C ASP A 26 -12.15 11.26 5.90
N GLY A 27 -11.29 12.03 5.25
CA GLY A 27 -11.15 13.47 5.44
C GLY A 27 -10.10 13.91 6.45
N GLN A 28 -9.30 12.98 6.99
CA GLN A 28 -8.16 13.32 7.83
C GLN A 28 -6.97 13.83 6.98
N SER A 29 -6.15 14.71 7.54
CA SER A 29 -4.88 15.06 6.87
C SER A 29 -3.88 13.91 7.02
N LEU A 30 -2.97 13.76 6.05
CA LEU A 30 -1.90 12.75 6.13
C LEU A 30 -1.03 12.97 7.37
N THR A 31 -0.74 14.22 7.73
CA THR A 31 0.07 14.56 8.90
C THR A 31 -0.57 14.10 10.20
N ALA A 32 -1.89 14.29 10.36
CA ALA A 32 -2.62 13.81 11.53
C ALA A 32 -2.68 12.29 11.57
N ALA A 33 -3.00 11.64 10.44
CA ALA A 33 -3.06 10.19 10.35
C ALA A 33 -1.71 9.49 10.63
N LEU A 34 -0.58 10.17 10.38
CA LEU A 34 0.76 9.66 10.69
C LEU A 34 1.07 9.60 12.20
N GLU A 35 0.33 10.33 13.03
CA GLU A 35 0.51 10.30 14.48
C GLU A 35 0.11 8.94 15.08
N ASP A 36 -0.88 8.28 14.47
CA ASP A 36 -1.37 6.95 14.86
C ASP A 36 -0.46 5.79 14.38
N VAL A 37 0.53 6.09 13.53
CA VAL A 37 1.48 5.09 13.04
C VAL A 37 2.61 4.89 14.04
N ASP A 38 2.93 3.63 14.34
CA ASP A 38 4.10 3.24 15.15
C ASP A 38 5.36 3.99 14.68
N ALA A 39 6.08 4.58 15.63
CA ALA A 39 7.26 5.39 15.37
C ALA A 39 8.32 4.66 14.52
N ALA A 40 8.46 3.35 14.69
CA ALA A 40 9.40 2.54 13.90
C ALA A 40 8.97 2.40 12.42
N LEU A 41 7.67 2.44 12.13
CA LEU A 41 7.12 2.34 10.77
C LEU A 41 7.03 3.70 10.08
N ARG A 42 6.91 4.77 10.85
CA ARG A 42 6.50 6.10 10.38
C ARG A 42 7.32 6.65 9.20
N PRO A 43 8.67 6.59 9.16
CA PRO A 43 9.43 7.13 8.03
C PRO A 43 9.10 6.44 6.70
N GLY A 44 8.99 5.11 6.74
CA GLY A 44 8.67 4.29 5.57
C GLY A 44 7.23 4.49 5.11
N VAL A 45 6.29 4.40 6.06
CA VAL A 45 4.86 4.61 5.82
C VAL A 45 4.57 6.02 5.30
N GLN A 46 5.25 7.05 5.80
CA GLN A 46 5.16 8.42 5.31
C GLN A 46 5.63 8.53 3.86
N SER A 47 6.79 7.96 3.53
CA SER A 47 7.33 7.95 2.17
C SER A 47 6.37 7.30 1.18
N LEU A 48 5.88 6.09 1.51
CA LEU A 48 4.91 5.36 0.69
C LEU A 48 3.59 6.13 0.57
N GLY A 49 3.07 6.68 1.68
CA GLY A 49 1.83 7.46 1.71
C GLY A 49 1.89 8.69 0.81
N PHE A 50 2.98 9.47 0.86
CA PHE A 50 3.16 10.62 -0.04
C PHE A 50 3.24 10.21 -1.50
N HIS A 51 3.95 9.13 -1.82
CA HIS A 51 4.01 8.61 -3.18
C HIS A 51 2.63 8.16 -3.66
N THR A 52 1.90 7.41 -2.83
CA THR A 52 0.54 6.96 -3.14
C THR A 52 -0.38 8.14 -3.41
N LEU A 53 -0.41 9.17 -2.56
CA LEU A 53 -1.28 10.33 -2.76
C LEU A 53 -0.93 11.12 -4.03
N ARG A 54 0.36 11.23 -4.37
CA ARG A 54 0.80 11.88 -5.62
C ARG A 54 0.25 11.20 -6.87
N TRP A 55 0.08 9.88 -6.82
CA TRP A 55 -0.34 9.06 -7.96
C TRP A 55 -1.74 8.45 -7.79
N LEU A 56 -2.50 8.87 -6.78
CA LEU A 56 -3.75 8.23 -6.38
C LEU A 56 -4.78 8.18 -7.50
N GLY A 57 -5.00 9.29 -8.21
CA GLY A 57 -5.98 9.34 -9.31
C GLY A 57 -5.68 8.32 -10.42
N ARG A 58 -4.40 8.06 -10.70
CA ARG A 58 -3.99 7.00 -11.65
C ARG A 58 -4.23 5.62 -11.07
N ALA A 59 -3.83 5.39 -9.83
CA ALA A 59 -4.05 4.11 -9.16
C ALA A 59 -5.54 3.73 -9.10
N GLU A 60 -6.41 4.71 -8.84
CA GLU A 60 -7.86 4.51 -8.82
C GLU A 60 -8.42 4.22 -10.22
N ALA A 61 -7.96 4.92 -11.26
CA ALA A 61 -8.34 4.65 -12.64
C ALA A 61 -7.92 3.24 -13.10
N LEU A 62 -6.72 2.78 -12.70
CA LEU A 62 -6.25 1.42 -12.97
C LEU A 62 -7.09 0.39 -12.20
N ARG A 63 -7.35 0.64 -10.91
CA ARG A 63 -8.19 -0.21 -10.07
C ARG A 63 -9.61 -0.35 -10.66
N GLN A 64 -10.15 0.69 -11.29
CA GLN A 64 -11.42 0.66 -12.05
C GLN A 64 -11.39 -0.27 -13.26
N GLN A 65 -10.24 -0.38 -13.94
CA GLN A 65 -10.07 -1.26 -15.09
C GLN A 65 -9.81 -2.72 -14.69
N LEU A 66 -9.14 -2.92 -13.54
CA LEU A 66 -8.77 -4.24 -13.03
C LEU A 66 -9.88 -4.91 -12.22
N ALA A 67 -10.74 -4.14 -11.55
CA ALA A 67 -11.81 -4.62 -10.69
C ALA A 67 -13.17 -4.07 -11.13
N ARG A 68 -14.02 -4.93 -11.70
CA ARG A 68 -15.37 -4.57 -12.17
C ARG A 68 -16.29 -4.06 -11.06
N ARG A 69 -16.14 -4.61 -9.86
CA ARG A 69 -16.84 -4.16 -8.63
C ARG A 69 -15.78 -3.68 -7.64
N PRO A 70 -16.01 -2.56 -6.92
CA PRO A 70 -15.08 -2.12 -5.89
C PRO A 70 -14.93 -3.22 -4.82
N PRO A 71 -13.69 -3.58 -4.44
CA PRO A 71 -13.44 -4.49 -3.32
C PRO A 71 -13.75 -3.81 -1.97
N PRO A 72 -13.71 -4.55 -0.84
CA PRO A 72 -13.81 -3.96 0.49
C PRO A 72 -12.77 -2.84 0.69
N PRO A 73 -13.07 -1.79 1.49
CA PRO A 73 -12.24 -0.59 1.60
C PRO A 73 -10.76 -0.83 1.90
N GLU A 74 -10.45 -1.77 2.78
CA GLU A 74 -9.08 -2.12 3.18
C GLU A 74 -8.30 -2.75 2.02
N ALA A 75 -8.96 -3.65 1.28
CA ALA A 75 -8.38 -4.27 0.10
C ALA A 75 -8.24 -3.29 -1.06
N ASP A 76 -9.20 -2.37 -1.23
CA ASP A 76 -9.12 -1.28 -2.20
C ASP A 76 -7.94 -0.36 -1.92
N ALA A 77 -7.77 0.05 -0.66
CA ALA A 77 -6.69 0.92 -0.24
C ALA A 77 -5.31 0.26 -0.47
N LEU A 78 -5.15 -1.00 -0.05
CA LEU A 78 -3.91 -1.75 -0.29
C LEU A 78 -3.61 -1.93 -1.78
N LEU A 79 -4.63 -2.23 -2.59
CA LEU A 79 -4.48 -2.35 -4.05
C LEU A 79 -4.10 -1.01 -4.69
N CYS A 80 -4.71 0.11 -4.28
CA CYS A 80 -4.38 1.43 -4.77
C CYS A 80 -2.94 1.85 -4.38
N VAL A 81 -2.50 1.55 -3.16
CA VAL A 81 -1.10 1.77 -2.72
C VAL A 81 -0.14 1.00 -3.64
N ALA A 82 -0.38 -0.29 -3.87
CA ALA A 82 0.47 -1.11 -4.72
C ALA A 82 0.49 -0.62 -6.19
N LEU A 83 -0.67 -0.25 -6.74
CA LEU A 83 -0.78 0.28 -8.11
C LEU A 83 -0.08 1.64 -8.27
N ALA A 84 -0.09 2.49 -7.25
CA ALA A 84 0.66 3.75 -7.27
C ALA A 84 2.18 3.52 -7.27
N LEU A 85 2.66 2.49 -6.57
CA LEU A 85 4.08 2.17 -6.44
C LEU A 85 4.65 1.44 -7.67
N ILE A 86 3.87 0.56 -8.30
CA ILE A 86 4.34 -0.28 -9.42
C ILE A 86 4.50 0.50 -10.74
N TRP A 87 3.78 1.61 -10.90
CA TRP A 87 3.72 2.36 -12.16
C TRP A 87 5.04 3.07 -12.54
N THR A 88 5.88 3.44 -11.58
CA THR A 88 7.09 4.24 -11.83
C THR A 88 8.25 3.39 -12.33
N GLU A 89 8.23 2.88 -13.58
CA GLU A 89 9.27 1.95 -14.10
C GLU A 89 10.70 2.50 -14.08
N HIS A 90 10.90 3.81 -14.31
CA HIS A 90 12.23 4.40 -14.45
C HIS A 90 12.89 4.75 -13.10
N ASP A 91 12.11 4.87 -12.03
CA ASP A 91 12.54 5.22 -10.66
C ASP A 91 11.86 4.32 -9.61
N ALA A 92 11.52 3.08 -9.98
CA ALA A 92 10.72 2.21 -9.13
C ALA A 92 11.50 1.91 -7.84
N PRO A 93 10.97 2.24 -6.64
CA PRO A 93 11.68 1.95 -5.40
C PRO A 93 11.84 0.45 -5.14
N TYR A 94 11.03 -0.38 -5.83
CA TYR A 94 11.05 -1.84 -5.75
C TYR A 94 10.84 -2.45 -7.14
N THR A 95 11.37 -3.65 -7.36
CA THR A 95 11.03 -4.43 -8.54
C THR A 95 9.53 -4.78 -8.52
N ALA A 96 8.91 -4.89 -9.69
CA ALA A 96 7.49 -5.25 -9.79
C ALA A 96 7.17 -6.57 -9.06
N HIS A 97 8.03 -7.59 -9.21
CA HIS A 97 7.83 -8.89 -8.57
C HIS A 97 7.92 -8.82 -7.03
N THR A 98 8.87 -8.05 -6.48
CA THR A 98 9.00 -7.86 -5.03
C THR A 98 7.80 -7.10 -4.50
N LEU A 99 7.35 -6.05 -5.18
CA LEU A 99 6.19 -5.29 -4.74
C LEU A 99 4.90 -6.14 -4.75
N VAL A 100 4.68 -6.94 -5.79
CA VAL A 100 3.53 -7.87 -5.85
C VAL A 100 3.58 -8.87 -4.70
N ASP A 101 4.72 -9.50 -4.46
CA ASP A 101 4.90 -10.45 -3.35
C ASP A 101 4.59 -9.80 -1.99
N GLN A 102 5.15 -8.61 -1.74
CA GLN A 102 4.96 -7.89 -0.48
C GLN A 102 3.55 -7.35 -0.30
N ALA A 103 2.86 -6.95 -1.37
CA ALA A 103 1.44 -6.57 -1.31
C ALA A 103 0.53 -7.77 -1.00
N VAL A 104 0.84 -8.95 -1.55
CA VAL A 104 0.11 -10.18 -1.26
C VAL A 104 0.38 -10.65 0.17
N GLU A 105 1.62 -10.55 0.66
CA GLU A 105 1.96 -10.84 2.05
C GLU A 105 1.29 -9.87 3.02
N ALA A 106 1.23 -8.58 2.68
CA ALA A 106 0.49 -7.57 3.44
C ALA A 106 -1.00 -7.93 3.54
N ALA A 107 -1.60 -8.39 2.43
CA ALA A 107 -2.99 -8.80 2.41
C ALA A 107 -3.23 -10.04 3.30
N LYS A 108 -2.38 -11.07 3.19
CA LYS A 108 -2.47 -12.31 3.97
C LYS A 108 -2.37 -12.08 5.47
N ARG A 109 -1.56 -11.10 5.90
CA ARG A 109 -1.33 -10.77 7.32
C ARG A 109 -2.33 -9.78 7.91
N GLY A 110 -3.30 -9.31 7.14
CA GLY A 110 -4.35 -8.41 7.61
C GLY A 110 -5.70 -9.12 7.71
N ASP A 111 -6.33 -9.07 8.88
CA ASP A 111 -7.61 -9.76 9.14
C ASP A 111 -8.71 -9.36 8.16
N ALA A 112 -8.78 -8.06 7.81
CA ALA A 112 -9.74 -7.50 6.86
C ALA A 112 -9.41 -7.81 5.39
N THR A 113 -8.15 -8.15 5.08
CA THR A 113 -7.65 -8.30 3.70
C THR A 113 -7.27 -9.73 3.32
N GLN A 114 -7.17 -10.66 4.28
CA GLN A 114 -6.67 -12.02 4.04
C GLN A 114 -7.47 -12.78 2.97
N HIS A 115 -8.79 -12.63 2.96
CA HIS A 115 -9.68 -13.25 1.97
C HIS A 115 -9.54 -12.64 0.57
N GLN A 116 -8.91 -11.45 0.47
CA GLN A 116 -8.70 -10.71 -0.78
C GLN A 116 -7.28 -10.89 -1.34
N ALA A 117 -6.39 -11.66 -0.69
CA ALA A 117 -5.00 -11.81 -1.13
C ALA A 117 -4.87 -12.34 -2.57
N SER A 118 -5.66 -13.35 -2.93
CA SER A 118 -5.69 -13.91 -4.29
C SER A 118 -6.22 -12.90 -5.32
N PHE A 119 -7.21 -12.10 -4.93
CA PHE A 119 -7.75 -11.03 -5.77
C PHE A 119 -6.71 -9.94 -6.03
N ILE A 120 -6.03 -9.46 -4.98
CA ILE A 120 -4.96 -8.46 -5.08
C ILE A 120 -3.83 -8.97 -5.98
N ASN A 121 -3.38 -10.22 -5.78
CA ASN A 121 -2.38 -10.86 -6.65
C ASN A 121 -2.82 -10.89 -8.12
N GLY A 122 -4.07 -11.26 -8.38
CA GLY A 122 -4.64 -11.33 -9.72
C GLY A 122 -4.68 -9.97 -10.42
N CYS A 123 -5.06 -8.91 -9.70
CA CYS A 123 -5.04 -7.55 -10.23
C CYS A 123 -3.61 -7.09 -10.56
N LEU A 124 -2.67 -7.26 -9.64
CA LEU A 124 -1.30 -6.76 -9.80
C LEU A 124 -0.50 -7.52 -10.86
N ARG A 125 -0.80 -8.80 -11.11
CA ARG A 125 -0.15 -9.59 -12.18
C ARG A 125 -0.68 -9.31 -13.58
N ARG A 126 -1.85 -8.68 -13.69
CA ARG A 126 -2.51 -8.36 -14.96
C ARG A 126 -2.26 -6.91 -15.39
N PHE A 127 -1.87 -6.06 -14.45
CA PHE A 127 -1.34 -4.73 -14.71
C PHE A 127 0.03 -4.86 -15.40
#